data_AF-A0A9W6X3U5-F1
#
_entry.id   AF-A0A9W6X3U5-F1
#
_cell.length_a   1.000
_cell.length_b   1.000
_cell.length_c   1.000
_cell.angle_alpha   90.00
_cell.angle_beta   90.00
_cell.angle_gamma   90.00
#
_symmetry.space_group_name_H-M   'P 1'
#
loop_
_entity.id
_entity.type
_entity.pdbx_description
1 polymer ?
#
loop_
_entity_poly.entity_id
_entity_poly.type
_entity_poly.pdbx_seq_one_letter_code
_entity_poly.pdbx_strand_id
1 'polypeptide(L)'
;MIDEPPELEVDEEMEEKPLATVTLSKTLDATCDSLEGSARDPRSGSRVRPVEADLMPVSTPAPALRSALKPLVRDVQIACLQAVKDYYIAFADGYPVDGAKEAVALQRDFFINRLDPKALTENQASPKYVVERWRSLSECFTVLGFHQKSVASVEYHHHVGTCAVSSSARYALRITPTTISSVFPHVAAYPHLYQGLVGEVLIVPSQIYFAIEADTGRICRIEERMDFEAGVARIVGSAQELDFVLSQANLVLDGVSCRKKMELSAPT
;
A
#
# COMPACT_ATOMS: atom_id res chain seq x y z
N MET A 1 -49.80 -36.37 20.29
CA MET A 1 -49.25 -35.97 18.99
C MET A 1 -48.51 -34.68 19.27
N ILE A 2 -47.18 -34.75 19.25
CA ILE A 2 -46.29 -33.63 19.54
C ILE A 2 -45.87 -33.13 18.16
N ASP A 3 -46.23 -31.88 17.84
CA ASP A 3 -45.86 -31.21 16.59
C ASP A 3 -44.34 -30.99 16.56
N GLU A 4 -43.70 -31.49 15.51
CA GLU A 4 -42.34 -31.17 15.11
C GLU A 4 -42.29 -29.74 14.54
N PRO A 5 -41.29 -28.91 14.89
CA PRO A 5 -41.13 -27.60 14.26
C PRO A 5 -40.44 -27.75 12.89
N PRO A 6 -40.72 -26.83 11.95
CA PRO A 6 -40.19 -26.90 10.59
C PRO A 6 -38.70 -26.49 10.54
N GLU A 7 -37.95 -27.20 9.70
CA GLU A 7 -36.56 -26.90 9.35
C GLU A 7 -36.48 -25.56 8.62
N LEU A 8 -35.57 -24.69 9.08
CA LEU A 8 -35.22 -23.43 8.43
C LEU A 8 -34.26 -23.73 7.26
N GLU A 9 -34.75 -23.57 6.03
CA GLU A 9 -33.94 -23.50 4.83
C GLU A 9 -33.00 -22.27 4.94
N VAL A 10 -31.71 -22.52 4.75
CA VAL A 10 -30.66 -21.51 4.78
C VAL A 10 -30.46 -21.07 3.34
N ASP A 11 -30.90 -19.85 3.01
CA ASP A 11 -30.71 -19.27 1.68
C ASP A 11 -29.21 -19.11 1.35
N GLU A 12 -28.83 -19.71 0.23
CA GLU A 12 -27.53 -19.69 -0.41
C GLU A 12 -27.18 -18.31 -1.02
N GLU A 13 -25.87 -18.03 -1.02
CA GLU A 13 -25.12 -17.25 -2.02
C GLU A 13 -25.59 -15.82 -2.36
N MET A 14 -25.01 -14.83 -1.67
CA MET A 14 -24.80 -13.51 -2.27
C MET A 14 -23.61 -13.58 -3.24
N GLU A 15 -23.94 -13.60 -4.52
CA GLU A 15 -23.07 -13.45 -5.68
C GLU A 15 -22.28 -12.12 -5.60
N GLU A 16 -20.96 -12.21 -5.37
CA GLU A 16 -20.05 -11.06 -5.32
C GLU A 16 -19.73 -10.57 -6.75
N LYS A 17 -20.29 -9.42 -7.13
CA LYS A 17 -20.02 -8.77 -8.42
C LYS A 17 -18.53 -8.34 -8.52
N PRO A 18 -17.82 -8.63 -9.62
CA PRO A 18 -16.43 -8.21 -9.76
C PRO A 18 -16.36 -6.69 -10.00
N LEU A 19 -15.63 -6.00 -9.13
CA LEU A 19 -15.29 -4.59 -9.28
C LEU A 19 -14.24 -4.45 -10.39
N ALA A 20 -14.46 -3.52 -11.31
CA ALA A 20 -13.64 -3.30 -12.50
C ALA A 20 -12.16 -3.09 -12.16
N THR A 21 -11.30 -3.84 -12.85
CA THR A 21 -9.84 -3.78 -12.76
C THR A 21 -9.34 -2.44 -13.31
N VAL A 22 -8.98 -1.51 -12.42
CA VAL A 22 -8.27 -0.28 -12.82
C VAL A 22 -6.84 -0.68 -13.21
N THR A 23 -6.55 -0.58 -14.50
CA THR A 23 -5.24 -0.92 -15.08
C THR A 23 -4.25 0.20 -14.78
N LEU A 24 -3.36 0.00 -13.79
CA LEU A 24 -2.31 0.97 -13.40
C LEU A 24 -0.96 0.74 -14.08
N SER A 25 -0.87 -0.13 -15.09
CA SER A 25 0.40 -0.57 -15.69
C SER A 25 1.06 0.42 -16.67
N LYS A 26 0.75 1.72 -16.68
CA LYS A 26 1.21 2.63 -17.75
C LYS A 26 2.01 3.87 -17.34
N THR A 27 2.43 4.03 -16.09
CA THR A 27 3.13 5.27 -15.69
C THR A 27 4.46 5.10 -14.95
N LEU A 28 5.16 3.97 -15.08
CA LEU A 28 6.44 3.75 -14.36
C LEU A 28 7.70 3.52 -15.22
N ASP A 29 7.64 3.73 -16.54
CA ASP A 29 8.82 3.61 -17.42
C ASP A 29 9.67 4.89 -17.56
N ALA A 30 9.45 5.94 -16.77
CA ALA A 30 10.06 7.26 -17.05
C ALA A 30 11.08 7.79 -16.01
N THR A 31 11.48 7.05 -14.98
CA THR A 31 12.37 7.61 -13.92
C THR A 31 13.50 6.69 -13.49
N CYS A 32 14.23 6.08 -14.44
CA CYS A 32 15.55 5.47 -14.17
C CYS A 32 16.70 5.96 -15.05
N ASP A 33 16.47 6.87 -16.01
CA ASP A 33 17.56 7.44 -16.82
C ASP A 33 17.85 8.89 -16.40
N SER A 34 18.82 9.09 -15.51
CA SER A 34 19.59 10.35 -15.41
C SER A 34 20.78 10.20 -14.47
N LEU A 35 21.85 9.55 -14.94
CA LEU A 35 23.21 9.83 -14.48
C LEU A 35 24.18 9.59 -15.64
N GLU A 36 24.33 10.58 -16.53
CA GLU A 36 25.59 10.85 -17.23
C GLU A 36 25.49 12.16 -18.02
N GLY A 37 26.42 13.09 -17.78
CA GLY A 37 26.50 14.32 -18.58
C GLY A 37 27.38 15.42 -17.99
N SER A 38 28.70 15.28 -18.12
CA SER A 38 29.64 16.42 -17.97
C SER A 38 30.53 16.56 -19.20
N ALA A 39 30.38 17.73 -19.84
CA ALA A 39 31.32 18.47 -20.70
C ALA A 39 31.67 17.95 -22.12
N ARG A 40 31.25 18.67 -23.18
CA ARG A 40 32.06 19.68 -23.93
C ARG A 40 31.38 20.21 -25.22
N ASP A 41 31.45 21.54 -25.35
CA ASP A 41 31.56 22.46 -26.51
C ASP A 41 31.19 22.03 -27.96
N PRO A 42 30.35 22.80 -28.71
CA PRO A 42 29.97 22.49 -30.09
C PRO A 42 30.55 23.49 -31.11
N ARG A 43 31.62 23.12 -31.84
CA ARG A 43 31.93 23.67 -33.18
C ARG A 43 32.73 22.66 -34.00
N SER A 44 32.11 22.04 -34.99
CA SER A 44 32.63 21.90 -36.36
C SER A 44 31.69 21.02 -37.17
N GLY A 45 31.17 21.54 -38.27
CA GLY A 45 30.36 20.78 -39.22
C GLY A 45 31.24 19.81 -40.01
N SER A 46 30.75 18.58 -40.18
CA SER A 46 31.12 17.77 -41.33
C SER A 46 30.02 16.77 -41.66
N ARG A 47 29.72 16.73 -42.96
CA ARG A 47 28.68 15.97 -43.64
C ARG A 47 29.24 14.57 -43.91
N VAL A 48 28.69 13.53 -43.26
CA VAL A 48 29.06 12.13 -43.52
C VAL A 48 27.79 11.29 -43.78
N ARG A 49 27.92 10.40 -44.76
CA ARG A 49 26.88 9.61 -45.45
C ARG A 49 26.19 8.57 -44.54
N PRO A 50 25.00 8.04 -44.93
CA PRO A 50 24.36 6.98 -44.19
C PRO A 50 25.15 5.68 -44.35
N VAL A 51 25.53 5.08 -43.22
CA VAL A 51 26.02 3.70 -43.15
C VAL A 51 24.83 2.85 -42.70
N GLU A 52 24.39 1.93 -43.55
CA GLU A 52 23.49 0.84 -43.18
C GLU A 52 24.10 0.07 -42.01
N ALA A 53 23.46 0.14 -40.85
CA ALA A 53 23.79 -0.72 -39.72
C ALA A 53 22.90 -1.95 -39.81
N ASP A 54 23.53 -3.08 -40.12
CA ASP A 54 22.97 -4.42 -40.04
C ASP A 54 22.24 -4.64 -38.70
N LEU A 55 20.94 -4.88 -38.80
CA LEU A 55 20.10 -5.34 -37.70
C LEU A 55 20.54 -6.78 -37.33
N MET A 56 21.37 -6.90 -36.30
CA MET A 56 21.63 -8.18 -35.66
C MET A 56 20.32 -8.73 -35.06
N PRO A 57 19.95 -10.00 -35.30
CA PRO A 57 18.79 -10.60 -34.66
C PRO A 57 19.06 -10.79 -33.17
N VAL A 58 18.22 -10.18 -32.32
CA VAL A 58 18.16 -10.44 -30.88
C VAL A 58 17.92 -11.94 -30.70
N SER A 59 18.97 -12.67 -30.32
CA SER A 59 18.89 -14.11 -30.10
C SER A 59 17.94 -14.40 -28.96
N THR A 60 16.82 -15.00 -29.34
CA THR A 60 15.82 -15.53 -28.43
C THR A 60 16.45 -16.69 -27.66
N PRO A 61 16.48 -16.69 -26.31
CA PRO A 61 17.21 -17.73 -25.56
C PRO A 61 16.60 -19.11 -25.80
N ALA A 62 17.50 -20.11 -25.93
CA ALA A 62 17.17 -21.48 -26.31
C ALA A 62 16.10 -22.13 -25.40
N PRO A 63 15.25 -23.03 -25.93
CA PRO A 63 14.13 -23.63 -25.19
C PRO A 63 14.52 -24.32 -23.87
N ALA A 64 15.72 -24.91 -23.81
CA ALA A 64 16.24 -25.57 -22.61
C ALA A 64 16.50 -24.59 -21.46
N LEU A 65 17.01 -23.38 -21.75
CA LEU A 65 17.23 -22.33 -20.75
C LEU A 65 15.90 -21.83 -20.18
N ARG A 66 14.89 -21.66 -21.05
CA ARG A 66 13.53 -21.28 -20.65
C ARG A 66 12.87 -22.31 -19.74
N SER A 67 13.15 -23.60 -19.94
CA SER A 67 12.64 -24.68 -19.09
C SER A 67 13.29 -24.70 -17.71
N ALA A 68 14.59 -24.41 -17.62
CA ALA A 68 15.34 -24.34 -16.36
C ALA A 68 15.08 -23.06 -15.54
N LEU A 69 14.62 -21.98 -16.18
CA LEU A 69 14.24 -20.72 -15.51
C LEU A 69 12.89 -20.81 -14.77
N LYS A 70 11.99 -21.72 -15.17
CA LYS A 70 10.64 -21.83 -14.57
C LYS A 70 10.63 -22.19 -13.08
N PRO A 71 11.42 -23.18 -12.60
CA PRO A 71 11.50 -23.48 -11.17
C PRO A 71 12.06 -22.31 -10.35
N LEU A 72 13.11 -21.66 -10.84
CA LEU A 72 13.74 -20.53 -10.16
C LEU A 72 12.77 -19.35 -10.00
N VAL A 73 12.02 -19.02 -11.06
CA VAL A 73 11.00 -17.96 -11.01
C VAL A 73 9.89 -18.31 -10.02
N ARG A 74 9.45 -19.58 -9.97
CA ARG A 74 8.44 -20.02 -9.01
C ARG A 74 8.93 -19.90 -7.57
N ASP A 75 10.16 -20.27 -7.28
CA ASP A 75 10.73 -20.18 -5.93
C ASP A 75 10.82 -18.72 -5.46
N VAL A 76 11.25 -17.82 -6.35
CA VAL A 76 11.23 -16.37 -6.10
C VAL A 76 9.81 -15.87 -5.82
N GLN A 77 8.83 -16.26 -6.62
CA GLN A 77 7.43 -15.87 -6.41
C GLN A 77 6.90 -16.33 -5.05
N ILE A 78 7.20 -17.57 -4.63
CA ILE A 78 6.81 -18.09 -3.32
C ILE A 78 7.45 -17.27 -2.19
N ALA A 79 8.74 -16.97 -2.28
CA ALA A 79 9.43 -16.16 -1.29
C ALA A 79 8.84 -14.73 -1.20
N CYS A 80 8.49 -14.14 -2.35
CA CYS A 80 7.88 -12.82 -2.42
C CYS A 80 6.49 -12.78 -1.77
N LEU A 81 5.66 -13.79 -2.07
CA LEU A 81 4.34 -13.95 -1.42
C LEU A 81 4.46 -14.13 0.09
N GLN A 82 5.49 -14.85 0.55
CA GLN A 82 5.73 -14.99 1.99
C GLN A 82 6.13 -13.66 2.64
N ALA A 83 6.95 -12.84 1.99
CA ALA A 83 7.29 -11.50 2.51
C ALA A 83 6.04 -10.61 2.64
N VAL A 84 5.14 -10.65 1.65
CA VAL A 84 3.86 -9.94 1.71
C VAL A 84 2.96 -10.47 2.83
N LYS A 85 2.87 -11.79 3.00
CA LYS A 85 2.11 -12.40 4.10
C LYS A 85 2.65 -11.96 5.46
N ASP A 86 3.98 -11.93 5.62
CA ASP A 86 4.62 -11.50 6.86
C ASP A 86 4.32 -10.03 7.18
N TYR A 87 4.19 -9.16 6.16
CA TYR A 87 3.75 -7.77 6.33
C TYR A 87 2.34 -7.72 6.95
N TYR A 88 1.37 -8.44 6.37
CA TYR A 88 0.00 -8.44 6.92
C TYR A 88 -0.09 -9.02 8.33
N ILE A 89 0.73 -10.02 8.66
CA ILE A 89 0.79 -10.57 10.03
C ILE A 89 1.36 -9.54 11.00
N ALA A 90 2.47 -8.89 10.64
CA ALA A 90 3.14 -7.94 11.52
C ALA A 90 2.28 -6.71 11.85
N PHE A 91 1.41 -6.27 10.94
CA PHE A 91 0.61 -5.06 11.10
C PHE A 91 -0.90 -5.33 11.25
N ALA A 92 -1.30 -6.57 11.51
CA ALA A 92 -2.72 -6.96 11.62
C ALA A 92 -3.51 -6.09 12.61
N ASP A 93 -2.87 -5.69 13.72
CA ASP A 93 -3.48 -4.89 14.79
C ASP A 93 -3.02 -3.42 14.78
N GLY A 94 -2.38 -2.97 13.71
CA GLY A 94 -1.79 -1.64 13.61
C GLY A 94 -0.46 -1.48 14.35
N TYR A 95 -0.04 -0.24 14.58
CA TYR A 95 1.22 0.07 15.25
C TYR A 95 1.01 0.28 16.76
N PRO A 96 1.81 -0.35 17.63
CA PRO A 96 1.69 -0.19 19.07
C PRO A 96 2.13 1.22 19.48
N VAL A 97 1.15 2.07 19.82
CA VAL A 97 1.41 3.40 20.40
C VAL A 97 1.90 3.28 21.86
N ASP A 98 1.39 2.27 22.59
CA ASP A 98 1.73 2.02 24.01
C ASP A 98 2.66 0.81 24.23
N GLY A 99 3.24 0.25 23.16
CA GLY A 99 4.32 -0.75 23.27
C GLY A 99 3.91 -2.18 23.64
N ALA A 100 2.74 -2.67 23.18
CA ALA A 100 2.33 -4.07 23.36
C ALA A 100 3.43 -5.04 22.85
N LYS A 101 3.99 -5.85 23.76
CA LYS A 101 5.26 -6.57 23.54
C LYS A 101 5.26 -7.51 22.33
N GLU A 102 4.15 -8.18 22.06
CA GLU A 102 4.04 -9.17 20.97
C GLU A 102 3.98 -8.50 19.59
N ALA A 103 3.12 -7.50 19.41
CA ALA A 103 3.06 -6.70 18.18
C ALA A 103 4.40 -6.02 17.90
N VAL A 104 5.06 -5.49 18.94
CA VAL A 104 6.41 -4.92 18.83
C VAL A 104 7.42 -5.95 18.33
N ALA A 105 7.34 -7.21 18.80
CA ALA A 105 8.25 -8.27 18.37
C ALA A 105 8.04 -8.65 16.89
N LEU A 106 6.79 -8.91 16.47
CA LEU A 106 6.49 -9.26 15.08
C LEU A 106 6.89 -8.16 14.10
N GLN A 107 6.62 -6.89 14.44
CA GLN A 107 6.99 -5.75 13.61
C GLN A 107 8.50 -5.57 13.53
N ARG A 108 9.19 -5.65 14.67
CA ARG A 108 10.66 -5.61 14.71
C ARG A 108 11.26 -6.71 13.85
N ASP A 109 10.76 -7.94 13.98
CA ASP A 109 11.26 -9.08 13.23
C ASP A 109 10.96 -8.93 11.73
N PHE A 110 9.81 -8.35 11.34
CA PHE A 110 9.54 -7.98 9.96
C PHE A 110 10.56 -6.96 9.43
N PHE A 111 10.82 -5.87 10.16
CA PHE A 111 11.78 -4.87 9.71
C PHE A 111 13.20 -5.43 9.54
N ILE A 112 13.64 -6.29 10.48
CA ILE A 112 14.97 -6.91 10.44
C ILE A 112 15.10 -7.90 9.27
N ASN A 113 14.06 -8.71 9.01
CA ASN A 113 14.17 -9.86 8.10
C ASN A 113 13.62 -9.61 6.70
N ARG A 114 12.64 -8.71 6.55
CA ARG A 114 11.87 -8.55 5.31
C ARG A 114 12.05 -7.22 4.62
N LEU A 115 12.47 -6.17 5.32
CA LEU A 115 12.70 -4.88 4.70
C LEU A 115 14.18 -4.73 4.33
N ASP A 116 14.46 -4.11 3.19
CA ASP A 116 15.83 -3.78 2.80
C ASP A 116 16.34 -2.62 3.69
N PRO A 117 17.42 -2.81 4.48
CA PRO A 117 18.00 -1.74 5.29
C PRO A 117 18.59 -0.61 4.45
N LYS A 118 18.85 -0.83 3.16
CA LYS A 118 19.38 0.16 2.22
C LYS A 118 18.29 0.88 1.43
N ALA A 119 17.01 0.53 1.62
CA ALA A 119 15.90 1.27 1.02
C ALA A 119 16.05 2.74 1.40
N LEU A 120 16.40 3.56 0.40
CA LEU A 120 16.87 4.93 0.58
C LEU A 120 15.91 5.75 1.44
N THR A 121 16.46 6.63 2.26
CA THR A 121 15.80 7.36 3.35
C THR A 121 14.67 8.31 2.89
N GLU A 122 14.49 8.48 1.57
CA GLU A 122 13.55 9.43 0.97
C GLU A 122 12.43 8.74 0.15
N ASN A 123 12.41 7.40 0.08
CA ASN A 123 11.37 6.69 -0.66
C ASN A 123 10.25 6.19 0.26
N GLN A 124 9.02 6.03 -0.26
CA GLN A 124 7.81 5.54 0.46
C GLN A 124 7.95 4.11 1.04
N ALA A 125 9.13 3.54 0.92
CA ALA A 125 9.49 2.18 1.31
C ALA A 125 10.56 2.11 2.39
N SER A 126 11.12 3.25 2.79
CA SER A 126 12.09 3.26 3.86
C SER A 126 11.44 2.69 5.13
N PRO A 127 12.15 1.89 5.94
CA PRO A 127 11.65 1.41 7.23
C PRO A 127 11.07 2.54 8.07
N LYS A 128 11.73 3.70 8.04
CA LYS A 128 11.29 4.90 8.73
C LYS A 128 9.92 5.38 8.22
N TYR A 129 9.72 5.45 6.91
CA TYR A 129 8.45 5.85 6.33
C TYR A 129 7.32 4.90 6.72
N VAL A 130 7.53 3.59 6.56
CA VAL A 130 6.51 2.57 6.90
C VAL A 130 6.11 2.69 8.37
N VAL A 131 7.09 2.85 9.26
CA VAL A 131 6.87 3.07 10.70
C VAL A 131 6.09 4.36 10.95
N GLU A 132 6.50 5.47 10.35
CA GLU A 132 5.86 6.78 10.54
C GLU A 132 4.42 6.77 10.05
N ARG A 133 4.16 6.21 8.88
CA ARG A 133 2.82 6.09 8.30
C ARG A 133 1.90 5.22 9.15
N TRP A 134 2.37 4.06 9.61
CA TRP A 134 1.62 3.20 10.52
C TRP A 134 1.37 3.87 11.89
N ARG A 135 2.37 4.58 12.42
CA ARG A 135 2.22 5.36 13.66
C ARG A 135 1.17 6.45 13.50
N SER A 136 1.24 7.26 12.44
CA SER A 136 0.28 8.34 12.19
C SER A 136 -1.15 7.81 12.08
N LEU A 137 -1.34 6.66 11.42
CA LEU A 137 -2.65 6.02 11.34
C LEU A 137 -3.14 5.56 12.73
N SER A 138 -2.29 4.89 13.52
CA SER A 138 -2.62 4.40 14.86
C SER A 138 -2.76 5.49 15.93
N GLU A 139 -2.18 6.67 15.72
CA GLU A 139 -2.40 7.84 16.57
C GLU A 139 -3.73 8.54 16.27
N CYS A 140 -4.17 8.52 15.00
CA CYS A 140 -5.38 9.19 14.57
C CYS A 140 -6.62 8.30 14.61
N PHE A 141 -6.48 6.98 14.53
CA PHE A 141 -7.57 6.01 14.61
C PHE A 141 -7.25 4.89 15.59
N THR A 142 -8.28 4.32 16.22
CA THR A 142 -8.13 3.00 16.83
C THR A 142 -8.19 1.96 15.70
N VAL A 143 -7.05 1.33 15.40
CA VAL A 143 -6.99 0.25 14.41
C VAL A 143 -7.59 -1.01 15.04
N LEU A 144 -8.68 -1.51 14.45
CA LEU A 144 -9.37 -2.72 14.89
C LEU A 144 -8.93 -3.96 14.10
N GLY A 145 -8.35 -3.75 12.92
CA GLY A 145 -7.85 -4.83 12.09
C GLY A 145 -7.34 -4.34 10.74
N PHE A 146 -6.35 -5.06 10.23
CA PHE A 146 -5.79 -4.90 8.90
C PHE A 146 -5.64 -6.29 8.27
N HIS A 147 -6.30 -6.49 7.14
CA HIS A 147 -6.37 -7.81 6.52
C HIS A 147 -6.06 -7.75 5.02
N GLN A 148 -5.30 -8.73 4.56
CA GLN A 148 -5.19 -9.01 3.13
C GLN A 148 -6.54 -9.51 2.60
N LYS A 149 -6.93 -9.02 1.43
CA LYS A 149 -8.13 -9.47 0.72
C LYS A 149 -7.78 -10.40 -0.44
N SER A 150 -6.84 -9.98 -1.29
CA SER A 150 -6.37 -10.80 -2.40
C SER A 150 -4.98 -10.38 -2.85
N VAL A 151 -4.29 -11.28 -3.54
CA VAL A 151 -3.13 -10.94 -4.37
C VAL A 151 -3.62 -10.82 -5.80
N ALA A 152 -3.45 -9.65 -6.40
CA ALA A 152 -3.89 -9.38 -7.77
C ALA A 152 -2.88 -9.88 -8.81
N SER A 153 -1.59 -9.68 -8.57
CA SER A 153 -0.53 -10.12 -9.48
C SER A 153 0.80 -10.33 -8.77
N VAL A 154 1.63 -11.19 -9.37
CA VAL A 154 3.04 -11.39 -9.02
C VAL A 154 3.84 -11.39 -10.32
N GLU A 155 4.65 -10.36 -10.53
CA GLU A 155 5.37 -10.12 -11.77
C GLU A 155 6.87 -10.09 -11.53
N TYR A 156 7.63 -10.90 -12.27
CA TYR A 156 9.07 -10.95 -12.13
C TYR A 156 9.76 -10.14 -13.24
N HIS A 157 10.46 -9.07 -12.85
CA HIS A 157 11.18 -8.19 -13.75
C HIS A 157 12.65 -8.61 -13.82
N HIS A 158 12.94 -9.56 -14.72
CA HIS A 158 14.27 -10.13 -14.93
C HIS A 158 15.39 -9.08 -15.13
N HIS A 159 15.09 -7.94 -15.75
CA HIS A 159 16.07 -6.92 -16.11
C HIS A 159 16.50 -6.06 -14.91
N VAL A 160 15.64 -5.89 -13.91
CA VAL A 160 15.94 -5.13 -12.67
C VAL A 160 16.22 -6.08 -11.49
N GLY A 161 15.95 -7.37 -11.63
CA GLY A 161 16.10 -8.33 -10.53
C GLY A 161 15.09 -8.07 -9.41
N THR A 162 13.87 -7.68 -9.77
CA THR A 162 12.81 -7.38 -8.79
C THR A 162 11.53 -8.16 -9.08
N CYS A 163 10.85 -8.58 -8.03
CA CYS A 163 9.50 -9.12 -8.07
C CYS A 163 8.51 -8.06 -7.58
N ALA A 164 7.53 -7.76 -8.41
CA ALA A 164 6.43 -6.86 -8.10
C ALA A 164 5.22 -7.69 -7.62
N VAL A 165 4.66 -7.35 -6.45
CA VAL A 165 3.44 -7.97 -5.93
C VAL A 165 2.39 -6.89 -5.73
N SER A 166 1.25 -7.02 -6.42
CA SER A 166 0.08 -6.18 -6.19
C SER A 166 -0.90 -6.92 -5.30
N SER A 167 -1.33 -6.30 -4.22
CA SER A 167 -2.23 -6.87 -3.21
C SER A 167 -3.35 -5.89 -2.88
N SER A 168 -4.52 -6.42 -2.54
CA SER A 168 -5.62 -5.64 -1.97
C SER A 168 -5.77 -5.96 -0.49
N ALA A 169 -6.22 -4.97 0.28
CA ALA A 169 -6.33 -5.01 1.72
C ALA A 169 -7.58 -4.28 2.19
N ARG A 170 -7.90 -4.48 3.47
CA ARG A 170 -8.97 -3.77 4.16
C ARG A 170 -8.54 -3.39 5.56
N TYR A 171 -8.74 -2.13 5.90
CA TYR A 171 -8.62 -1.61 7.25
C TYR A 171 -9.98 -1.52 7.91
N ALA A 172 -10.03 -1.85 9.20
CA ALA A 172 -11.14 -1.51 10.10
C ALA A 172 -10.62 -0.48 11.11
N LEU A 173 -11.07 0.77 10.98
CA LEU A 173 -10.60 1.90 11.76
C LEU A 173 -11.75 2.50 12.53
N ARG A 174 -11.67 2.56 13.86
CA ARG A 174 -12.70 3.25 14.65
C ARG A 174 -12.40 4.74 14.71
N ILE A 175 -13.42 5.53 14.41
CA ILE A 175 -13.38 6.98 14.54
C ILE A 175 -13.57 7.33 16.02
N THR A 176 -12.67 8.17 16.53
CA THR A 176 -12.65 8.65 17.92
C THR A 176 -12.73 10.18 17.95
N PRO A 177 -12.96 10.81 19.11
CA PRO A 177 -12.82 12.26 19.23
C PRO A 177 -11.45 12.77 18.76
N THR A 178 -10.38 12.01 19.02
CA THR A 178 -9.03 12.30 18.52
C THR A 178 -8.97 12.25 17.00
N THR A 179 -9.67 11.31 16.37
CA THR A 179 -9.80 11.24 14.90
C THR A 179 -10.44 12.50 14.36
N ILE A 180 -11.52 12.99 14.97
CA ILE A 180 -12.16 14.22 14.50
C ILE A 180 -11.22 15.41 14.65
N SER A 181 -10.57 15.58 15.80
CA SER A 181 -9.68 16.74 16.01
C SER A 181 -8.42 16.73 15.15
N SER A 182 -7.95 15.54 14.72
CA SER A 182 -6.72 15.38 13.94
C SER A 182 -6.93 15.20 12.44
N VAL A 183 -7.95 14.43 12.03
CA VAL A 183 -8.22 14.06 10.64
C VAL A 183 -9.35 14.88 10.03
N PHE A 184 -10.42 15.17 10.76
CA PHE A 184 -11.60 15.87 10.26
C PHE A 184 -11.92 17.13 11.08
N PRO A 185 -10.97 18.06 11.28
CA PRO A 185 -11.14 19.13 12.27
C PRO A 185 -12.32 20.06 11.98
N HIS A 186 -12.66 20.25 10.70
CA HIS A 186 -13.81 21.06 10.27
C HIS A 186 -15.16 20.45 10.67
N VAL A 187 -15.24 19.13 10.84
CA VAL A 187 -16.45 18.43 11.28
C VAL A 187 -16.79 18.76 12.74
N ALA A 188 -15.80 19.13 13.56
CA ALA A 188 -16.01 19.42 14.98
C ALA A 188 -17.04 20.53 15.24
N ALA A 189 -17.23 21.46 14.31
CA ALA A 189 -18.21 22.54 14.40
C ALA A 189 -19.66 22.10 14.09
N TYR A 190 -19.88 20.85 13.67
CA TYR A 190 -21.16 20.35 13.17
C TYR A 190 -21.64 19.18 14.04
N PRO A 191 -22.46 19.42 15.07
CA PRO A 191 -22.81 18.41 16.06
C PRO A 191 -23.42 17.13 15.48
N HIS A 192 -24.25 17.24 14.44
CA HIS A 192 -24.88 16.08 13.79
C HIS A 192 -23.84 15.15 13.13
N LEU A 193 -22.89 15.69 12.36
CA LEU A 193 -21.81 14.92 11.76
C LEU A 193 -20.82 14.40 12.80
N TYR A 194 -20.47 15.24 13.78
CA TYR A 194 -19.61 14.83 14.89
C TYR A 194 -20.19 13.59 15.60
N GLN A 195 -21.47 13.66 16.00
CA GLN A 195 -22.14 12.56 16.69
C GLN A 195 -22.36 11.35 15.78
N GLY A 196 -22.59 11.55 14.48
CA GLY A 196 -22.76 10.47 13.52
C GLY A 196 -21.46 9.75 13.15
N LEU A 197 -20.30 10.41 13.27
CA LEU A 197 -19.00 9.83 12.93
C LEU A 197 -18.29 9.21 14.14
N VAL A 198 -18.34 9.85 15.32
CA VAL A 198 -17.61 9.36 16.49
C VAL A 198 -18.17 8.02 16.95
N GLY A 199 -17.29 7.03 17.09
CA GLY A 199 -17.63 5.67 17.50
C GLY A 199 -17.81 4.72 16.33
N GLU A 200 -18.08 5.23 15.13
CA GLU A 200 -18.27 4.41 13.93
C GLU A 200 -16.99 3.69 13.49
N VAL A 201 -17.18 2.56 12.80
CA VAL A 201 -16.08 1.77 12.25
C VAL A 201 -16.00 2.01 10.74
N LEU A 202 -14.97 2.74 10.36
CA LEU A 202 -14.61 3.00 8.98
C LEU A 202 -13.94 1.78 8.36
N ILE A 203 -14.55 1.23 7.33
CA ILE A 203 -13.98 0.14 6.54
C ILE A 203 -13.31 0.75 5.30
N VAL A 204 -11.99 0.78 5.29
CA VAL A 204 -11.20 1.43 4.22
C VAL A 204 -10.56 0.37 3.33
N PRO A 205 -11.00 0.21 2.07
CA PRO A 205 -10.27 -0.56 1.07
C PRO A 205 -8.91 0.05 0.80
N SER A 206 -7.91 -0.79 0.51
CA SER A 206 -6.57 -0.31 0.20
C SER A 206 -5.85 -1.21 -0.79
N GLN A 207 -5.14 -0.59 -1.73
CA GLN A 207 -4.31 -1.29 -2.72
C GLN A 207 -2.85 -1.06 -2.41
N ILE A 208 -2.08 -2.14 -2.29
CA ILE A 208 -0.69 -2.12 -1.88
C ILE A 208 0.18 -2.77 -2.96
N TYR A 209 1.23 -2.08 -3.34
CA TYR A 209 2.25 -2.55 -4.26
C TYR A 209 3.56 -2.76 -3.50
N PHE A 210 4.14 -3.95 -3.67
CA PHE A 210 5.43 -4.32 -3.10
C PHE A 210 6.43 -4.53 -4.23
N ALA A 211 7.59 -3.88 -4.17
CA ALA A 211 8.76 -4.29 -4.94
C ALA A 211 9.73 -5.04 -4.03
N ILE A 212 10.14 -6.22 -4.46
CA ILE A 212 10.95 -7.16 -3.67
C ILE A 212 12.18 -7.50 -4.49
N GLU A 213 13.36 -7.37 -3.91
CA GLU A 213 14.61 -7.78 -4.53
C GLU A 213 14.65 -9.31 -4.69
N ALA A 214 14.95 -9.78 -5.90
CA ALA A 214 14.99 -11.21 -6.22
C ALA A 214 16.08 -11.95 -5.44
N ASP A 215 17.24 -11.30 -5.28
CA ASP A 215 18.43 -11.91 -4.70
C ASP A 215 18.32 -12.08 -3.19
N THR A 216 17.75 -11.08 -2.52
CA THR A 216 17.65 -11.03 -1.05
C THR A 216 16.28 -11.47 -0.54
N GLY A 217 15.25 -11.43 -1.38
CA GLY A 217 13.85 -11.63 -0.99
C GLY A 217 13.31 -10.52 -0.07
N ARG A 218 13.99 -9.37 -0.02
CA ARG A 218 13.60 -8.23 0.83
C ARG A 218 12.78 -7.23 0.05
N ILE A 219 11.78 -6.66 0.72
CA ILE A 219 10.98 -5.57 0.21
C ILE A 219 11.85 -4.32 0.16
N CYS A 220 12.01 -3.76 -1.04
CA CYS A 220 12.72 -2.50 -1.29
C CYS A 220 11.76 -1.36 -1.65
N ARG A 221 10.51 -1.67 -2.06
CA ARG A 221 9.44 -0.68 -2.25
C ARG A 221 8.12 -1.10 -1.62
N ILE A 222 7.44 -0.20 -0.91
CA ILE A 222 6.01 -0.33 -0.56
C ILE A 222 5.33 0.95 -1.04
N GLU A 223 4.25 0.80 -1.80
CA GLU A 223 3.36 1.90 -2.15
C GLU A 223 1.94 1.50 -1.83
N GLU A 224 1.15 2.45 -1.32
CA GLU A 224 -0.21 2.14 -0.92
C GLU A 224 -1.16 3.27 -1.31
N ARG A 225 -2.42 2.89 -1.57
CA ARG A 225 -3.53 3.82 -1.78
C ARG A 225 -4.74 3.37 -0.98
N MET A 226 -5.16 4.21 -0.05
CA MET A 226 -6.33 3.99 0.80
C MET A 226 -7.53 4.75 0.24
N ASP A 227 -8.67 4.06 0.12
CA ASP A 227 -9.92 4.63 -0.37
C ASP A 227 -10.82 5.06 0.80
N PHE A 228 -10.46 6.19 1.42
CA PHE A 228 -11.24 6.78 2.51
C PHE A 228 -12.62 7.25 2.06
N GLU A 229 -12.78 7.65 0.80
CA GLU A 229 -14.07 8.06 0.25
C GLU A 229 -15.07 6.90 0.29
N ALA A 230 -14.70 5.73 -0.21
CA ALA A 230 -15.52 4.53 -0.13
C ALA A 230 -15.83 4.12 1.31
N GLY A 231 -14.90 4.36 2.24
CA GLY A 231 -15.13 4.12 3.66
C GLY A 231 -16.18 5.07 4.24
N VAL A 232 -16.01 6.39 4.04
CA VAL A 232 -16.86 7.43 4.66
C VAL A 232 -18.26 7.40 4.05
N ALA A 233 -18.39 7.10 2.75
CA ALA A 233 -19.66 7.00 2.04
C ALA A 233 -20.63 5.97 2.66
N ARG A 234 -20.12 5.01 3.42
CA ARG A 234 -20.94 4.00 4.12
C ARG A 234 -21.51 4.48 5.45
N ILE A 235 -20.99 5.58 5.98
CA ILE A 235 -21.37 6.12 7.29
C ILE A 235 -22.29 7.34 7.11
N VAL A 236 -21.94 8.23 6.19
CA VAL A 236 -22.71 9.47 5.97
C VAL A 236 -23.97 9.21 5.15
N GLY A 237 -25.02 9.99 5.38
CA GLY A 237 -26.35 9.77 4.81
C GLY A 237 -26.53 10.35 3.41
N SER A 238 -25.61 11.18 2.93
CA SER A 238 -25.72 11.83 1.61
C SER A 238 -24.37 12.15 0.97
N ALA A 239 -24.38 12.33 -0.35
CA ALA A 239 -23.21 12.77 -1.10
C ALA A 239 -22.70 14.18 -0.68
N GLN A 240 -23.59 15.04 -0.19
CA GLN A 240 -23.24 16.38 0.31
C GLN A 240 -22.47 16.29 1.63
N GLU A 241 -22.91 15.41 2.54
CA GLU A 241 -22.17 15.14 3.77
C GLU A 241 -20.83 14.48 3.49
N LEU A 242 -20.76 13.56 2.52
CA LEU A 242 -19.51 12.93 2.09
C LEU A 242 -18.49 13.97 1.60
N ASP A 243 -18.90 14.81 0.64
CA ASP A 243 -18.06 15.87 0.09
C ASP A 243 -17.59 16.83 1.21
N PHE A 244 -18.52 17.22 2.09
CA PHE A 244 -18.19 18.06 3.23
C PHE A 244 -17.14 17.41 4.14
N VAL A 245 -17.33 16.15 4.55
CA VAL A 245 -16.41 15.43 5.45
C VAL A 245 -15.02 15.30 4.83
N LEU A 246 -14.91 15.06 3.52
CA LEU A 246 -13.62 14.86 2.86
C LEU A 246 -12.92 16.17 2.45
N SER A 247 -13.66 17.25 2.21
CA SER A 247 -13.15 18.51 1.62
C SER A 247 -11.95 19.15 2.35
N GLN A 248 -11.89 19.02 3.67
CA GLN A 248 -10.85 19.60 4.52
C GLN A 248 -10.21 18.54 5.43
N ALA A 249 -10.34 17.27 5.07
CA ALA A 249 -9.76 16.19 5.83
C ALA A 249 -8.24 16.16 5.66
N ASN A 250 -7.51 15.88 6.74
CA ASN A 250 -6.06 15.68 6.74
C ASN A 250 -5.69 14.26 6.27
N LEU A 251 -6.22 13.88 5.11
CA LEU A 251 -5.98 12.60 4.45
C LEU A 251 -4.89 12.76 3.39
N VAL A 252 -4.10 11.71 3.22
CA VAL A 252 -3.14 11.56 2.12
C VAL A 252 -3.40 10.24 1.42
N LEU A 253 -2.81 10.04 0.24
CA LEU A 253 -3.07 8.86 -0.60
C LEU A 253 -2.94 7.53 0.15
N ASP A 254 -2.00 7.43 1.08
CA ASP A 254 -1.69 6.21 1.81
C ASP A 254 -2.04 6.28 3.31
N GLY A 255 -2.84 7.24 3.75
CA GLY A 255 -3.22 7.35 5.15
C GLY A 255 -3.60 8.77 5.59
N VAL A 256 -2.93 9.25 6.63
CA VAL A 256 -3.22 10.54 7.27
C VAL A 256 -1.96 11.40 7.39
N SER A 257 -2.13 12.71 7.24
CA SER A 257 -1.05 13.69 7.40
C SER A 257 -0.99 14.32 8.79
N CYS A 258 -1.55 13.66 9.81
CA CYS A 258 -1.59 14.16 11.18
C CYS A 258 -0.16 14.46 11.69
N ARG A 259 0.30 15.71 11.59
CA ARG A 259 1.46 16.18 12.35
C ARG A 259 0.94 16.64 13.71
N LYS A 260 1.35 15.97 14.78
CA LYS A 260 1.22 16.54 16.13
C LYS A 260 1.97 17.87 16.12
N LYS A 261 1.23 18.97 16.07
CA LYS A 261 1.77 20.28 16.42
C LYS A 261 1.87 20.32 17.94
N MET A 262 2.85 19.61 18.49
CA MET A 262 3.23 19.77 19.88
C MET A 262 4.30 20.88 19.92
N GLU A 263 3.87 22.10 19.60
CA GLU A 263 4.62 23.31 19.94
C GLU A 263 3.67 24.27 20.66
N LEU A 264 4.21 24.83 21.75
CA LEU A 264 3.62 25.65 22.81
C LEU A 264 2.93 24.84 23.94
N SER A 265 3.36 24.89 25.20
CA SER A 265 4.06 25.97 25.93
C SER A 265 5.07 25.41 26.94
N ALA A 266 6.32 25.87 26.87
CA ALA A 266 7.18 25.89 28.04
C ALA A 266 6.69 27.03 28.96
N PRO A 267 6.41 26.78 30.26
CA PRO A 267 6.11 27.86 31.18
C PRO A 267 7.38 28.70 31.38
N THR A 268 7.25 30.02 31.16
CA THR A 268 8.25 31.03 31.53
C THR A 268 8.11 31.34 33.01
#